data_AF-A0A818QW57-F1
#
_entry.id   AF-A0A818QW57-F1
#
_cell.length_a   1.000
_cell.length_b   1.000
_cell.length_c   1.000
_cell.angle_alpha   90.00
_cell.angle_beta   90.00
_cell.angle_gamma   90.00
#
_symmetry.space_group_name_H-M   'P 1'
#
loop_
_entity.id
_entity.type
_entity.pdbx_description
1 polymer ?
#
loop_
_entity_poly.entity_id
_entity_poly.type
_entity_poly.pdbx_seq_one_letter_code
_entity_poly.pdbx_strand_id
1 'polypeptide(L)' 'FSAEQQLVTKPHSAIKGVELLRNPSLNKGTAFTLEERQHMGIHGLLPPAVVSQEIQALSVMTNLQRAQ' A
#
# COMPACT_ATOMS: atom_id res chain seq x y z
N PHE A 1 -7.93 36.28 -6.52
CA PHE A 1 -6.94 35.42 -5.82
C PHE A 1 -7.56 34.05 -5.60
N SER A 2 -7.73 33.30 -6.68
CA SER A 2 -8.12 31.88 -6.64
C SER A 2 -7.09 31.16 -7.48
N ALA A 3 -5.90 31.01 -6.91
CA ALA A 3 -4.91 30.10 -7.48
C ALA A 3 -5.42 28.70 -7.17
N GLU A 4 -5.80 28.03 -8.24
CA GLU A 4 -6.30 26.66 -8.28
C GLU A 4 -5.40 25.77 -7.43
N GLN A 5 -6.00 25.13 -6.42
CA GLN A 5 -5.40 23.99 -5.73
C GLN A 5 -5.42 22.79 -6.68
N GLN A 6 -4.68 22.88 -7.78
CA GLN A 6 -4.42 21.74 -8.61
C GLN A 6 -3.32 20.96 -7.89
N LEU A 7 -3.71 19.89 -7.17
CA LEU A 7 -2.73 18.94 -6.64
C LEU A 7 -1.85 18.52 -7.83
N VAL A 8 -0.59 18.92 -7.80
CA VAL A 8 0.45 18.33 -8.64
C VAL A 8 0.67 16.92 -8.11
N THR A 9 -0.28 16.01 -8.34
CA THR A 9 -0.16 14.61 -7.94
C THR A 9 0.89 14.00 -8.84
N LYS A 10 2.02 13.57 -8.25
CA LYS A 10 3.00 12.76 -8.97
C LYS A 10 2.27 11.58 -9.65
N PRO A 11 2.60 11.24 -10.91
CA PRO A 11 1.99 10.09 -11.56
C PRO A 11 2.27 8.84 -10.72
N HIS A 12 1.31 7.92 -10.62
CA HIS A 12 1.44 6.72 -9.79
C HIS A 12 2.72 5.92 -10.08
N SER A 13 3.16 5.91 -11.33
CA SER A 13 4.41 5.27 -11.77
C SER A 13 5.69 5.88 -11.16
N ALA A 14 5.63 7.13 -10.70
CA ALA A 14 6.75 7.83 -10.07
C ALA A 14 6.79 7.68 -8.54
N ILE A 15 5.73 7.18 -7.91
CA ILE A 15 5.67 7.01 -6.45
C ILE A 15 6.32 5.67 -6.08
N LYS A 16 7.36 5.69 -5.24
CA LYS A 16 8.15 4.51 -4.86
C LYS A 16 8.56 4.54 -3.38
N GLY A 17 9.08 3.42 -2.89
CA GLY A 17 9.66 3.31 -1.56
C GLY A 17 8.67 3.65 -0.44
N VAL A 18 9.14 4.38 0.58
CA VAL A 18 8.33 4.77 1.74
C VAL A 18 7.17 5.69 1.36
N GLU A 19 7.30 6.52 0.32
CA GLU A 19 6.20 7.39 -0.15
C GLU A 19 5.02 6.55 -0.64
N LEU A 20 5.30 5.46 -1.36
CA LEU A 20 4.28 4.50 -1.78
C LEU A 20 3.59 3.83 -0.59
N LEU A 21 4.36 3.38 0.40
CA LEU A 21 3.80 2.72 1.60
C LEU A 21 2.96 3.67 2.47
N ARG A 22 3.19 4.99 2.39
CA ARG A 22 2.41 5.99 3.11
C ARG A 22 1.14 6.42 2.38
N ASN A 23 0.97 6.07 1.11
CA ASN A 23 -0.21 6.41 0.33
C ASN A 23 -1.28 5.31 0.47
N PRO A 24 -2.41 5.54 1.18
CA PRO A 24 -3.42 4.52 1.41
C PRO A 24 -4.07 3.97 0.13
N SER A 25 -4.12 4.79 -0.93
CA SER A 25 -4.74 4.39 -2.21
C SER A 25 -3.84 3.48 -3.03
N LEU A 26 -2.54 3.44 -2.76
CA LEU A 26 -1.56 2.60 -3.49
C LEU A 26 -1.05 1.43 -2.66
N ASN A 27 -1.01 1.60 -1.33
CA ASN A 27 -0.45 0.60 -0.43
C ASN A 27 -1.40 -0.61 -0.29
N LYS A 28 -0.98 -1.77 -0.80
CA LYS A 28 -1.65 -3.06 -0.58
C LYS A 28 -0.95 -3.96 0.45
N GLY A 29 -0.06 -3.39 1.25
CA GLY A 29 0.63 -4.06 2.36
C GLY A 29 1.36 -5.33 1.92
N THR A 30 1.11 -6.43 2.62
CA THR A 30 1.72 -7.73 2.29
C THR A 30 1.24 -8.35 0.98
N ALA A 31 0.27 -7.75 0.28
CA ALA A 31 -0.19 -8.24 -1.03
C ALA A 31 0.70 -7.82 -2.20
N PHE A 32 1.75 -7.02 -1.95
CA PHE A 32 2.79 -6.84 -2.97
C PHE A 32 3.54 -8.15 -3.21
N THR A 33 3.61 -8.57 -4.48
CA THR A 33 4.44 -9.71 -4.91
C THR A 33 5.92 -9.37 -4.76
N LEU A 34 6.80 -10.38 -4.80
CA LEU A 34 8.24 -10.14 -4.75
C LEU A 34 8.71 -9.21 -5.87
N GLU A 35 8.21 -9.42 -7.08
CA GLU A 35 8.53 -8.63 -8.27
C GLU A 35 8.11 -7.17 -8.09
N GLU A 36 6.88 -6.91 -7.65
CA GLU A 36 6.41 -5.54 -7.39
C GLU A 36 7.25 -4.86 -6.32
N ARG A 37 7.61 -5.58 -5.25
CA ARG A 37 8.44 -5.03 -4.18
C ARG A 37 9.80 -4.58 -4.68
N GLN A 38 10.42 -5.35 -5.58
CA GLN A 38 11.70 -5.00 -6.20
C GLN A 38 11.57 -3.78 -7.11
N HIS A 39 10.58 -3.77 -8.01
CA HIS A 39 10.36 -2.67 -8.97
C HIS A 39 9.99 -1.34 -8.31
N MET A 40 9.22 -1.42 -7.21
CA MET A 40 8.75 -0.26 -6.45
C MET A 40 9.73 0.19 -5.35
N GLY A 41 10.85 -0.52 -5.16
CA GLY A 41 11.87 -0.16 -4.17
C GLY A 41 11.40 -0.31 -2.72
N ILE A 42 10.52 -1.28 -2.45
CA ILE A 42 9.99 -1.60 -1.10
C ILE A 42 10.41 -2.98 -0.61
N HIS A 43 11.22 -3.71 -1.38
CA HIS A 43 11.83 -4.95 -0.92
C HIS A 43 12.73 -4.69 0.31
N GLY A 44 12.55 -5.48 1.38
CA GLY A 44 13.19 -5.26 2.68
C GLY A 44 12.44 -4.33 3.64
N LEU A 45 11.45 -3.55 3.17
CA LEU A 45 10.62 -2.67 4.02
C LEU A 45 9.34 -3.34 4.56
N LEU A 46 9.00 -4.51 4.01
CA LEU A 46 7.81 -5.30 4.39
C LEU A 46 8.26 -6.67 4.91
N PRO A 47 7.48 -7.31 5.81
CA PRO A 47 7.69 -8.70 6.19
C PRO A 47 7.75 -9.62 4.96
N PRO A 48 8.51 -10.74 5.00
CA PRO A 48 8.77 -11.57 3.82
C PRO A 48 7.52 -12.28 3.27
N ALA A 49 6.48 -12.45 4.09
CA ALA A 49 5.24 -13.09 3.68
C ALA A 49 4.50 -12.27 2.61
N VAL A 50 3.99 -12.96 1.59
CA VAL A 50 3.04 -12.42 0.61
C VAL A 50 1.66 -12.96 0.96
N VAL A 51 0.72 -12.06 1.25
CA VAL A 51 -0.64 -12.41 1.69
C VAL A 51 -1.64 -11.72 0.78
N SER A 52 -2.55 -12.46 0.15
CA SER A 52 -3.54 -11.89 -0.77
C SER A 52 -4.49 -10.92 -0.07
N GLN A 53 -5.15 -10.06 -0.84
CA GLN A 53 -6.09 -9.07 -0.28
C GLN A 53 -7.29 -9.75 0.39
N GLU A 54 -7.75 -10.87 -0.14
CA GLU A 54 -8.88 -11.64 0.41
C GLU A 54 -8.54 -12.18 1.80
N ILE A 55 -7.34 -12.74 1.97
CA ILE A 55 -6.88 -13.26 3.27
C ILE A 55 -6.71 -12.11 4.27
N GLN A 56 -6.15 -10.97 3.83
CA GLN A 56 -6.04 -9.78 4.68
C GLN A 56 -7.41 -9.29 5.15
N ALA A 57 -8.39 -9.20 4.24
CA ALA A 57 -9.75 -8.81 4.57
C ALA A 57 -10.40 -9.78 5.58
N LEU A 58 -10.27 -11.09 5.37
CA LEU A 58 -10.77 -12.11 6.29
C LEU A 58 -10.15 -11.97 7.69
N SER A 59 -8.82 -11.75 7.76
CA SER A 59 -8.12 -11.56 9.03
C SER A 59 -8.62 -10.32 9.78
N VAL A 60 -8.82 -9.20 9.08
CA VAL A 60 -9.38 -7.97 9.66
C VAL A 60 -10.80 -8.20 10.16
N MET A 61 -11.68 -8.81 9.36
CA MET A 61 -13.06 -9.10 9.76
C MET A 61 -13.11 -10.01 10.99
N THR A 62 -12.27 -11.04 11.05
CA THR A 62 -12.15 -11.93 12.21
C THR A 62 -11.70 -11.18 13.46
N ASN A 63 -10.72 -10.28 13.33
CA ASN A 63 -10.24 -9.48 14.44
C ASN A 63 -11.29 -8.47 14.94
N LEU A 64 -12.07 -7.87 14.02
CA LEU A 64 -13.19 -7.00 14.37
C LEU A 64 -14.27 -7.75 15.14
N GLN A 65 -14.61 -8.98 14.73
CA GLN A 65 -15.58 -9.82 15.45
C GLN A 65 -15.11 -10.19 16.86
N ARG A 66 -13.82 -10.42 17.07
CA ARG A 66 -13.24 -10.72 18.39
C ARG A 66 -13.17 -9.52 19.33
N ALA A 67 -13.12 -8.31 18.76
CA ALA A 67 -13.02 -7.07 19.51
C ALA A 67 -14.39 -6.49 19.91
N GLN A 68 -15.49 -7.10 19.42
CA GLN A 68 -16.86 -6.83 19.84
C GLN A 68 -17.24 -7.68 21.06
#